data_AF-A0A522MCD8-F1
#
_entry.id   AF-A0A522MCD8-F1
#
_cell.length_a   1.000
_cell.length_b   1.000
_cell.length_c   1.000
_cell.angle_alpha   90.00
_cell.angle_beta   90.00
_cell.angle_gamma   90.00
#
_symmetry.space_group_name_H-M   'P 1'
#
loop_
_entity.id
_entity.type
_entity.pdbx_description
1 polymer ?
#
loop_
_entity_poly.entity_id
_entity_poly.type
_entity_poly.pdbx_seq_one_letter_code
_entity_poly.pdbx_strand_id
1 'polypeptide(L)'
;MGEIGEMQVILGAGGAVGTPLATELLASGARLRTVSRSGAGPDGAERVRADLTDAGAVLRAVEDGATVYLLAGLPYDRRVWRSQWPPIMRNVVAACAAKRARLVFFDNVYMYGKFEGPMTEATPVKPASAKGAVRAEIAGFLQGEMAAGRVTALIARAADFYGPYAERSGMPSILVLQRLAAGRAAQVLARADAKHSYTYTLDCARALPLLAGADDAYGQVWHLPTARPPLTGREFVDLAARELGVPARLTVTPRWTVRAAGVFNTLLREVGEMLYQNEGDYEFDSAKFETRFAFAPTPYEAGIRQTVARMRGAAQTHR
;
A
#
# COMPACT_ATOMS: atom_id res chain seq x y z
N MET A 1 20.81 -32.02 7.62
CA MET A 1 19.79 -31.58 6.66
C MET A 1 19.39 -30.18 7.12
N GLY A 2 19.89 -29.12 6.47
CA GLY A 2 19.54 -27.76 6.88
C GLY A 2 18.04 -27.56 6.76
N GLU A 3 17.40 -26.98 7.78
CA GLU A 3 15.99 -26.61 7.70
C GLU A 3 15.79 -25.77 6.45
N ILE A 4 15.05 -26.33 5.49
CA ILE A 4 14.63 -25.59 4.31
C ILE A 4 13.69 -24.51 4.84
N GLY A 5 14.13 -23.25 4.82
CA GLY A 5 13.36 -22.12 5.36
C GLY A 5 11.93 -22.07 4.79
N GLU A 6 11.00 -21.60 5.63
CA GLU A 6 9.58 -21.46 5.28
C GLU A 6 9.40 -20.63 4.00
N MET A 7 8.61 -21.13 3.05
CA MET A 7 8.33 -20.42 1.80
C MET A 7 7.59 -19.12 2.07
N GLN A 8 8.07 -18.04 1.48
CA GLN A 8 7.42 -16.73 1.46
C GLN A 8 6.77 -16.53 0.10
N VAL A 9 5.47 -16.22 0.05
CA VAL A 9 4.71 -16.05 -1.20
C VAL A 9 4.16 -14.62 -1.29
N ILE A 10 4.57 -13.85 -2.29
CA ILE A 10 4.01 -12.52 -2.56
C ILE A 10 2.97 -12.61 -3.67
N LEU A 11 1.69 -12.42 -3.32
CA LEU A 11 0.59 -12.27 -4.26
C LEU A 11 0.46 -10.80 -4.67
N GLY A 12 0.92 -10.45 -5.88
CA GLY A 12 0.99 -9.06 -6.34
C GLY A 12 2.37 -8.43 -6.25
N ALA A 13 3.42 -9.17 -6.61
CA ALA A 13 4.82 -8.75 -6.39
C ALA A 13 5.28 -7.50 -7.18
N GLY A 14 4.66 -7.16 -8.30
CA GLY A 14 5.11 -6.06 -9.18
C GLY A 14 4.71 -4.64 -8.74
N GLY A 15 4.22 -4.47 -7.51
CA GLY A 15 3.73 -3.19 -6.99
C GLY A 15 4.78 -2.39 -6.22
N ALA A 16 4.36 -1.19 -5.76
CA ALA A 16 5.19 -0.24 -5.02
C ALA A 16 5.74 -0.78 -3.70
N VAL A 17 5.01 -1.71 -3.06
CA VAL A 17 5.46 -2.38 -1.83
C VAL A 17 5.95 -3.80 -2.11
N GLY A 18 5.35 -4.52 -3.07
CA GLY A 18 5.75 -5.88 -3.42
C GLY A 18 7.18 -5.98 -3.95
N THR A 19 7.62 -4.99 -4.73
CA THR A 19 8.97 -4.97 -5.31
C THR A 19 10.05 -4.82 -4.22
N PRO A 20 10.00 -3.81 -3.33
CA PRO A 20 10.95 -3.72 -2.24
C PRO A 20 10.80 -4.84 -1.21
N LEU A 21 9.59 -5.36 -0.95
CA LEU A 21 9.40 -6.52 -0.08
C LEU A 21 10.11 -7.77 -0.63
N ALA A 22 10.01 -8.02 -1.93
CA ALA A 22 10.72 -9.13 -2.56
C ALA A 22 12.24 -8.99 -2.42
N THR A 23 12.76 -7.76 -2.52
CA THR A 23 14.18 -7.48 -2.31
C THR A 23 14.60 -7.77 -0.87
N GLU A 24 13.82 -7.32 0.11
CA GLU A 24 14.06 -7.56 1.54
C GLU A 24 14.09 -9.06 1.88
N LEU A 25 13.11 -9.82 1.39
CA LEU A 25 12.99 -11.26 1.65
C LEU A 25 14.12 -12.06 0.98
N LEU A 26 14.57 -11.67 -0.22
CA LEU A 26 15.72 -12.32 -0.86
C LEU A 26 17.02 -12.00 -0.12
N ALA A 27 17.18 -10.75 0.34
CA ALA A 27 18.36 -10.33 1.09
C ALA A 27 18.49 -11.07 2.44
N SER A 28 17.37 -11.48 3.06
CA SER A 28 17.38 -12.31 4.26
C SER A 28 17.61 -13.80 4.00
N GLY A 29 17.75 -14.21 2.73
CA GLY A 29 17.95 -15.61 2.34
C GLY A 29 16.67 -16.44 2.32
N ALA A 30 15.49 -15.81 2.37
CA ALA A 30 14.22 -16.53 2.36
C ALA A 30 13.97 -17.22 1.00
N ARG A 31 13.33 -18.39 1.04
CA ARG A 31 12.74 -19.00 -0.16
C ARG A 31 11.55 -18.15 -0.58
N LEU A 32 11.65 -17.51 -1.73
CA LEU A 32 10.64 -16.56 -2.19
C LEU A 32 9.97 -17.06 -3.46
N ARG A 33 8.63 -17.06 -3.43
CA ARG A 33 7.79 -17.14 -4.62
C ARG A 33 7.07 -15.81 -4.86
N THR A 34 7.13 -15.34 -6.09
CA THR A 34 6.42 -14.13 -6.53
C THR A 34 5.34 -14.50 -7.52
N VAL A 35 4.13 -13.96 -7.28
CA VAL A 35 2.95 -14.26 -8.07
C VAL A 35 2.43 -12.98 -8.70
N SER A 36 2.33 -12.96 -10.02
CA SER A 36 1.84 -11.82 -10.79
C SER A 36 1.16 -12.25 -12.09
N ARG A 37 0.34 -11.38 -12.69
CA ARG A 37 -0.33 -11.68 -13.97
C ARG A 37 0.65 -11.82 -15.14
N SER A 38 1.82 -11.17 -15.07
CA SER A 38 2.87 -11.28 -16.09
C SER A 38 3.82 -12.45 -15.84
N GLY A 39 3.88 -12.99 -14.61
CA GLY A 39 4.93 -13.93 -14.21
C GLY A 39 6.30 -13.28 -14.06
N ALA A 40 6.38 -11.95 -14.03
CA ALA A 40 7.63 -11.24 -13.76
C ALA A 40 7.90 -11.18 -12.24
N GLY A 41 9.18 -11.18 -11.88
CA GLY A 41 9.69 -11.08 -10.51
C GLY A 41 11.21 -10.88 -10.51
N PRO A 42 11.82 -10.61 -9.35
CA PRO A 42 13.28 -10.45 -9.23
C PRO A 42 14.02 -11.78 -9.48
N ASP A 43 15.32 -11.71 -9.74
CA ASP A 43 16.19 -12.88 -9.77
C ASP A 43 16.27 -13.51 -8.37
N GLY A 44 16.44 -14.84 -8.30
CA GLY A 44 16.45 -15.59 -7.04
C GLY A 44 15.06 -15.98 -6.50
N ALA A 45 13.97 -15.39 -7.02
CA ALA A 45 12.61 -15.80 -6.69
C ALA A 45 12.07 -16.86 -7.66
N GLU A 46 11.25 -17.77 -7.16
CA GLU A 46 10.37 -18.58 -7.99
C GLU A 46 9.24 -17.70 -8.55
N ARG A 47 9.09 -17.66 -9.88
CA ARG A 47 8.14 -16.76 -10.56
C ARG A 47 6.94 -17.54 -11.05
N VAL A 48 5.76 -17.16 -10.58
CA VAL A 48 4.49 -17.82 -10.93
C VAL A 48 3.55 -16.82 -11.61
N ARG A 49 3.07 -17.22 -12.78
CA ARG A 49 2.00 -16.49 -13.49
C ARG A 49 0.64 -16.95 -12.98
N ALA A 50 -0.11 -16.07 -12.35
CA ALA A 50 -1.48 -16.36 -11.92
C ALA A 50 -2.38 -15.12 -11.92
N ASP A 51 -3.68 -15.35 -12.12
CA ASP A 51 -4.74 -14.39 -11.82
C ASP A 51 -5.36 -14.76 -10.47
N LEU A 52 -5.43 -13.80 -9.55
CA LEU A 52 -5.93 -14.05 -8.20
C LEU A 52 -7.45 -14.24 -8.15
N THR A 53 -8.16 -13.93 -9.25
CA THR A 53 -9.59 -14.25 -9.40
C THR A 53 -9.85 -15.73 -9.72
N ASP A 54 -8.83 -16.49 -10.14
CA ASP A 54 -8.89 -17.94 -10.35
C ASP A 54 -8.49 -18.69 -9.07
N ALA A 55 -9.46 -19.34 -8.43
CA ALA A 55 -9.25 -20.09 -7.20
C ALA A 55 -8.22 -21.21 -7.33
N GLY A 56 -8.21 -21.93 -8.45
CA GLY A 56 -7.26 -23.03 -8.68
C GLY A 56 -5.85 -22.50 -8.90
N ALA A 57 -5.70 -21.36 -9.57
CA ALA A 57 -4.42 -20.70 -9.74
C ALA A 57 -3.84 -20.21 -8.40
N VAL A 58 -4.68 -19.61 -7.54
CA VAL A 58 -4.25 -19.18 -6.19
C VAL A 58 -3.86 -20.38 -5.34
N LEU A 59 -4.65 -21.46 -5.34
CA LEU A 59 -4.37 -22.66 -4.57
C LEU A 59 -3.03 -23.31 -4.95
N ARG A 60 -2.69 -23.34 -6.25
CA ARG A 60 -1.39 -23.87 -6.72
C ARG A 60 -0.23 -22.93 -6.39
N ALA A 61 -0.48 -21.63 -6.30
CA ALA A 61 0.56 -20.65 -6.02
C ALA A 61 1.00 -20.65 -4.55
N VAL A 62 0.11 -21.03 -3.62
CA VAL A 62 0.39 -21.12 -2.18
C VAL A 62 0.98 -22.48 -1.82
N GLU A 63 2.12 -22.50 -1.13
CA GLU A 63 2.73 -23.72 -0.59
C GLU A 63 2.19 -24.05 0.81
N ASP A 64 2.28 -25.33 1.18
CA ASP A 64 1.92 -25.81 2.51
C ASP A 64 2.79 -25.15 3.58
N GLY A 65 2.16 -24.59 4.62
CA GLY A 65 2.84 -23.92 5.73
C GLY A 65 3.54 -22.61 5.37
N ALA A 66 3.28 -22.02 4.20
CA ALA A 66 3.93 -20.79 3.77
C ALA A 66 3.45 -19.53 4.54
N THR A 67 4.25 -18.48 4.47
CA THR A 67 3.81 -17.11 4.78
C THR A 67 3.42 -16.42 3.48
N VAL A 68 2.16 -16.00 3.38
CA VAL A 68 1.56 -15.41 2.18
C VAL A 68 1.29 -13.93 2.41
N TYR A 69 1.84 -13.08 1.56
CA TYR A 69 1.56 -11.65 1.56
C TYR A 69 0.64 -11.29 0.40
N LEU A 70 -0.55 -10.76 0.69
CA LEU A 70 -1.49 -10.27 -0.31
C LEU A 70 -1.30 -8.77 -0.54
N LEU A 71 -0.56 -8.40 -1.59
CA LEU A 71 -0.24 -7.03 -2.01
C LEU A 71 -0.84 -6.67 -3.38
N ALA A 72 -1.91 -7.35 -3.79
CA ALA A 72 -2.52 -7.14 -5.09
C ALA A 72 -2.99 -5.70 -5.29
N GLY A 73 -2.39 -5.00 -6.26
CA GLY A 73 -2.86 -3.70 -6.73
C GLY A 73 -3.86 -3.87 -7.88
N LEU A 74 -5.08 -3.38 -7.69
CA LEU A 74 -6.10 -3.34 -8.75
C LEU A 74 -6.13 -1.96 -9.43
N PRO A 75 -6.52 -1.88 -10.72
CA PRO A 75 -6.85 -0.60 -11.35
C PRO A 75 -7.74 0.25 -10.44
N TYR A 76 -7.47 1.56 -10.38
CA TYR A 76 -8.18 2.48 -9.48
C TYR A 76 -9.58 2.83 -10.01
N ASP A 77 -10.44 1.82 -10.04
CA ASP A 77 -11.80 1.84 -10.57
C ASP A 77 -12.72 1.06 -9.64
N ARG A 78 -13.75 1.71 -9.10
CA ARG A 78 -14.68 1.11 -8.15
C ARG A 78 -15.44 -0.12 -8.69
N ARG A 79 -15.70 -0.20 -10.01
CA ARG A 79 -16.37 -1.36 -10.62
C ARG A 79 -15.43 -2.56 -10.64
N VAL A 80 -14.16 -2.32 -10.94
CA VAL A 80 -13.10 -3.34 -10.86
C VAL A 80 -12.96 -3.81 -9.41
N TRP A 81 -12.93 -2.89 -8.45
CA TRP A 81 -12.80 -3.24 -7.04
C TRP A 81 -13.97 -4.08 -6.55
N ARG A 82 -15.20 -3.68 -6.87
CA ARG A 82 -16.41 -4.42 -6.47
C ARG A 82 -16.47 -5.82 -7.07
N SER A 83 -15.96 -6.01 -8.29
CA SER A 83 -16.01 -7.31 -8.97
C SER A 83 -14.84 -8.23 -8.62
N GLN A 84 -13.63 -7.69 -8.39
CA GLN A 84 -12.42 -8.51 -8.26
C GLN A 84 -11.95 -8.70 -6.81
N TRP A 85 -12.09 -7.70 -5.92
CA TRP A 85 -11.62 -7.87 -4.54
C TRP A 85 -12.32 -9.01 -3.79
N PRO A 86 -13.66 -9.15 -3.85
CA PRO A 86 -14.35 -10.23 -3.15
C PRO A 86 -13.89 -11.65 -3.55
N PRO A 87 -13.81 -12.03 -4.84
CA PRO A 87 -13.29 -13.34 -5.21
C PRO A 87 -11.80 -13.48 -4.86
N ILE A 88 -10.96 -12.45 -5.05
CA ILE A 88 -9.55 -12.50 -4.68
C ILE A 88 -9.38 -12.86 -3.19
N MET A 89 -10.06 -12.14 -2.29
CA MET A 89 -9.91 -12.39 -0.86
C MET A 89 -10.41 -13.79 -0.48
N ARG A 90 -11.57 -14.22 -1.02
CA ARG A 90 -12.09 -15.57 -0.76
C ARG A 90 -11.13 -16.65 -1.23
N ASN A 91 -10.57 -16.51 -2.43
CA ASN A 91 -9.62 -17.46 -3.00
C ASN A 91 -8.34 -17.55 -2.16
N VAL A 92 -7.80 -16.41 -1.73
CA VAL A 92 -6.58 -16.37 -0.92
C VAL A 92 -6.82 -16.97 0.47
N VAL A 93 -7.92 -16.61 1.13
CA VAL A 93 -8.27 -17.20 2.43
C VAL A 93 -8.45 -18.72 2.31
N ALA A 94 -9.19 -19.18 1.29
CA ALA A 94 -9.41 -20.61 1.07
C ALA A 94 -8.10 -21.36 0.78
N ALA A 95 -7.21 -20.78 -0.03
CA ALA A 95 -5.89 -21.36 -0.29
C ALA A 95 -5.04 -21.42 0.99
N CYS A 96 -4.99 -20.32 1.76
CA CYS A 96 -4.24 -20.30 3.01
C CYS A 96 -4.78 -21.30 4.03
N ALA A 97 -6.10 -21.42 4.18
CA ALA A 97 -6.72 -22.41 5.04
C ALA A 97 -6.38 -23.85 4.61
N ALA A 98 -6.53 -24.15 3.31
CA ALA A 98 -6.23 -25.49 2.77
C ALA A 98 -4.75 -25.87 2.90
N LYS A 99 -3.86 -24.88 2.80
CA LYS A 99 -2.40 -25.05 2.87
C LYS A 99 -1.83 -24.82 4.26
N ARG A 100 -2.66 -24.53 5.27
CA ARG A 100 -2.21 -24.15 6.63
C ARG A 100 -1.17 -23.01 6.58
N ALA A 101 -1.31 -22.13 5.60
CA ALA A 101 -0.45 -20.99 5.36
C ALA A 101 -0.95 -19.78 6.15
N ARG A 102 -0.02 -18.90 6.51
CA ARG A 102 -0.28 -17.67 7.27
C ARG A 102 -0.49 -16.51 6.29
N LEU A 103 -1.49 -15.67 6.51
CA LEU A 103 -1.82 -14.56 5.60
C LEU A 103 -1.52 -13.19 6.19
N VAL A 104 -0.65 -12.42 5.53
CA VAL A 104 -0.45 -11.00 5.76
C VAL A 104 -1.19 -10.22 4.68
N PHE A 105 -2.30 -9.56 5.04
CA PHE A 105 -3.05 -8.74 4.09
C PHE A 105 -2.59 -7.28 4.14
N PHE A 106 -1.99 -6.80 3.05
CA PHE A 106 -1.66 -5.38 2.90
C PHE A 106 -2.90 -4.61 2.44
N ASP A 107 -3.38 -3.71 3.30
CA ASP A 107 -4.63 -2.98 3.14
C ASP A 107 -4.40 -1.46 3.21
N ASN A 108 -5.43 -0.70 2.84
CA ASN A 108 -5.48 0.75 2.99
C ASN A 108 -6.44 1.13 4.13
N VAL A 109 -6.70 2.42 4.30
CA VAL A 109 -7.59 2.93 5.36
C VAL A 109 -8.96 3.40 4.86
N TYR A 110 -9.33 3.11 3.61
CA TYR A 110 -10.52 3.71 2.99
C TYR A 110 -11.82 3.29 3.69
N MET A 111 -11.81 2.19 4.44
CA MET A 111 -12.94 1.71 5.21
C MET A 111 -13.31 2.61 6.41
N TYR A 112 -12.36 3.39 6.94
CA TYR A 112 -12.65 4.30 8.05
C TYR A 112 -13.55 5.46 7.62
N GLY A 113 -13.46 5.87 6.34
CA GLY A 113 -14.20 7.01 5.81
C GLY A 113 -13.75 8.34 6.40
N LYS A 114 -14.69 9.26 6.63
CA LYS A 114 -14.39 10.57 7.22
C LYS A 114 -14.21 10.42 8.74
N PHE A 115 -13.08 10.91 9.25
CA PHE A 115 -12.75 10.87 10.67
C PHE A 115 -12.03 12.16 11.08
N GLU A 116 -12.19 12.58 12.33
CA GLU A 116 -11.51 13.74 12.90
C GLU A 116 -10.47 13.26 13.91
N GLY A 117 -9.23 13.75 13.77
CA GLY A 117 -8.09 13.33 14.58
C GLY A 117 -7.31 12.15 14.01
N PRO A 118 -6.29 11.66 14.74
CA PRO A 118 -5.43 10.58 14.28
C PRO A 118 -6.20 9.26 14.17
N MET A 119 -6.15 8.64 12.99
CA MET A 119 -6.65 7.29 12.78
C MET A 119 -5.74 6.28 13.47
N THR A 120 -6.33 5.39 14.25
CA THR A 120 -5.67 4.25 14.90
C THR A 120 -6.31 2.94 14.41
N GLU A 121 -5.77 1.79 14.83
CA GLU A 121 -6.38 0.49 14.52
C GLU A 121 -7.81 0.36 15.06
N ALA A 122 -8.14 1.10 16.12
CA ALA A 122 -9.46 1.13 16.75
C ALA A 122 -10.45 2.10 16.09
N THR A 123 -10.03 2.88 15.09
CA THR A 123 -10.92 3.80 14.37
C THR A 123 -12.14 3.04 13.80
N PRO A 124 -13.37 3.52 14.02
CA PRO A 124 -14.56 2.85 13.53
C PRO A 124 -14.60 2.72 12.00
N VAL A 125 -15.09 1.58 11.50
CA VAL A 125 -15.32 1.36 10.07
C VAL A 125 -16.61 2.09 9.65
N LYS A 126 -16.48 3.22 8.97
CA LYS A 126 -17.59 4.08 8.50
C LYS A 126 -17.33 4.58 7.07
N PRO A 127 -17.31 3.69 6.06
CA PRO A 127 -16.88 4.05 4.72
C PRO A 127 -17.76 5.16 4.10
N ALA A 128 -17.11 6.18 3.54
CA ALA A 128 -17.77 7.33 2.90
C ALA A 128 -17.74 7.27 1.36
N SER A 129 -17.32 6.12 0.80
CA SER A 129 -17.13 5.89 -0.63
C SER A 129 -17.49 4.46 -1.03
N ALA A 130 -17.76 4.21 -2.31
CA ALA A 130 -17.98 2.86 -2.84
C ALA A 130 -16.71 2.01 -2.75
N LYS A 131 -15.52 2.59 -3.01
CA LYS A 131 -14.24 1.90 -2.77
C LYS A 131 -14.07 1.56 -1.30
N GLY A 132 -14.36 2.49 -0.39
CA GLY A 132 -14.31 2.28 1.05
C GLY A 132 -15.26 1.17 1.49
N ALA A 133 -16.47 1.12 0.94
CA ALA A 133 -17.45 0.06 1.22
C ALA A 133 -16.93 -1.33 0.79
N VAL A 134 -16.30 -1.43 -0.39
CA VAL A 134 -15.63 -2.67 -0.81
C VAL A 134 -14.51 -3.03 0.18
N ARG A 135 -13.65 -2.09 0.58
CA ARG A 135 -12.57 -2.40 1.54
C ARG A 135 -13.10 -2.81 2.92
N ALA A 136 -14.21 -2.23 3.37
CA ALA A 136 -14.90 -2.64 4.58
C ALA A 136 -15.42 -4.09 4.48
N GLU A 137 -16.04 -4.47 3.36
CA GLU A 137 -16.49 -5.85 3.11
C GLU A 137 -15.31 -6.84 3.18
N ILE A 138 -14.20 -6.52 2.52
CA ILE A 138 -13.02 -7.39 2.44
C ILE A 138 -12.34 -7.56 3.80
N ALA A 139 -12.12 -6.44 4.52
CA ALA A 139 -11.54 -6.48 5.85
C ALA A 139 -12.45 -7.22 6.83
N GLY A 140 -13.76 -6.94 6.80
CA GLY A 140 -14.74 -7.61 7.65
C GLY A 140 -14.84 -9.11 7.39
N PHE A 141 -14.80 -9.53 6.13
CA PHE A 141 -14.72 -10.96 5.77
C PHE A 141 -13.49 -11.61 6.38
N LEU A 142 -12.28 -11.06 6.15
CA LEU A 142 -11.05 -11.64 6.70
C LEU A 142 -11.06 -11.66 8.24
N GLN A 143 -11.56 -10.61 8.88
CA GLN A 143 -11.72 -10.57 10.34
C GLN A 143 -12.67 -11.64 10.86
N GLY A 144 -13.78 -11.90 10.16
CA GLY A 144 -14.68 -13.01 10.47
C GLY A 144 -14.03 -14.39 10.33
N GLU A 145 -13.21 -14.58 9.29
CA GLU A 145 -12.47 -15.83 9.08
C GLU A 145 -11.38 -16.06 10.14
N MET A 146 -10.69 -15.00 10.56
CA MET A 146 -9.74 -15.02 11.67
C MET A 146 -10.44 -15.36 13.00
N ALA A 147 -11.54 -14.67 13.31
CA ALA A 147 -12.30 -14.89 14.55
C ALA A 147 -12.89 -16.30 14.65
N ALA A 148 -13.23 -16.90 13.50
CA ALA A 148 -13.72 -18.28 13.43
C ALA A 148 -12.59 -19.33 13.44
N GLY A 149 -11.32 -18.92 13.51
CA GLY A 149 -10.18 -19.84 13.50
C GLY A 149 -9.96 -20.57 12.17
N ARG A 150 -10.56 -20.09 11.08
CA ARG A 150 -10.45 -20.74 9.74
C ARG A 150 -9.15 -20.41 9.02
N VAL A 151 -8.53 -19.27 9.35
CA VAL A 151 -7.26 -18.84 8.77
C VAL A 151 -6.43 -18.10 9.82
N THR A 152 -5.12 -18.37 9.83
CA THR A 152 -4.15 -17.58 10.59
C THR A 152 -3.76 -16.38 9.73
N ALA A 153 -4.28 -15.20 10.05
CA ALA A 153 -4.03 -14.00 9.26
C ALA A 153 -3.81 -12.74 10.12
N LEU A 154 -3.33 -11.67 9.49
CA LEU A 154 -3.30 -10.31 10.03
C LEU A 154 -3.56 -9.28 8.93
N ILE A 155 -3.93 -8.06 9.32
CA ILE A 155 -4.18 -6.94 8.41
C ILE A 155 -3.15 -5.84 8.69
N ALA A 156 -2.35 -5.49 7.69
CA ALA A 156 -1.37 -4.42 7.75
C ALA A 156 -1.84 -3.24 6.88
N ARG A 157 -2.26 -2.14 7.50
CA ARG A 157 -2.81 -0.95 6.83
C ARG A 157 -1.72 0.08 6.61
N ALA A 158 -1.70 0.69 5.43
CA ALA A 158 -0.92 1.88 5.13
C ALA A 158 -1.85 3.07 4.82
N ALA A 159 -1.35 4.27 5.07
CA ALA A 159 -1.89 5.49 4.49
C ALA A 159 -1.56 5.57 2.98
N ASP A 160 -1.92 6.69 2.34
CA ASP A 160 -1.44 6.99 1.00
C ASP A 160 0.10 6.92 1.00
N PHE A 161 0.69 6.09 0.15
CA PHE A 161 2.13 5.85 0.21
C PHE A 161 2.91 6.65 -0.83
N TYR A 162 4.17 6.89 -0.49
CA TYR A 162 5.18 7.48 -1.37
C TYR A 162 6.49 6.69 -1.23
N GLY A 163 7.41 6.90 -2.16
CA GLY A 163 8.75 6.31 -2.08
C GLY A 163 9.24 5.74 -3.41
N PRO A 164 10.44 5.13 -3.41
CA PRO A 164 10.90 4.30 -4.53
C PRO A 164 9.83 3.28 -4.96
N TYR A 165 9.71 3.02 -6.26
CA TYR A 165 8.74 2.06 -6.84
C TYR A 165 7.26 2.51 -6.79
N ALA A 166 6.96 3.67 -6.21
CA ALA A 166 5.60 4.23 -6.16
C ALA A 166 5.22 5.09 -7.38
N GLU A 167 6.05 5.15 -8.42
CA GLU A 167 5.92 6.11 -9.54
C GLU A 167 4.59 5.95 -10.31
N ARG A 168 4.01 4.76 -10.32
CA ARG A 168 2.78 4.46 -11.09
C ARG A 168 1.52 4.37 -10.26
N SER A 169 1.63 4.38 -8.92
CA SER A 169 0.50 4.09 -8.03
C SER A 169 0.39 4.99 -6.80
N GLY A 170 1.46 5.72 -6.43
CA GLY A 170 1.44 6.69 -5.35
C GLY A 170 0.98 8.06 -5.85
N MET A 171 -0.15 8.56 -5.35
CA MET A 171 -0.65 9.90 -5.72
C MET A 171 0.38 11.01 -5.43
N PRO A 172 1.13 11.02 -4.31
CA PRO A 172 2.18 12.00 -4.08
C PRO A 172 3.30 11.94 -5.13
N SER A 173 3.67 10.73 -5.58
CA SER A 173 4.66 10.55 -6.64
C SER A 173 4.20 11.11 -7.98
N ILE A 174 2.94 10.86 -8.36
CA ILE A 174 2.37 11.28 -9.65
C ILE A 174 2.07 12.79 -9.66
N LEU A 175 1.45 13.32 -8.60
CA LEU A 175 0.97 14.70 -8.55
C LEU A 175 2.02 15.71 -8.07
N VAL A 176 3.05 15.28 -7.36
CA VAL A 176 4.09 16.19 -6.84
C VAL A 176 5.42 15.90 -7.50
N LEU A 177 6.04 14.76 -7.18
CA LEU A 177 7.44 14.48 -7.55
C LEU A 177 7.66 14.47 -9.07
N GLN A 178 6.83 13.75 -9.83
CA GLN A 178 6.96 13.67 -11.28
C GLN A 178 6.66 14.99 -11.98
N ARG A 179 5.69 15.76 -11.47
CA ARG A 179 5.34 17.06 -12.06
C ARG A 179 6.47 18.06 -11.88
N LEU A 180 7.02 18.16 -10.67
CA LEU A 180 8.17 19.01 -10.37
C LEU A 180 9.41 18.59 -11.17
N ALA A 181 9.69 17.29 -11.25
CA ALA A 181 10.79 16.77 -12.07
C ALA A 181 10.63 17.08 -13.57
N ALA A 182 9.39 17.20 -14.06
CA ALA A 182 9.06 17.63 -15.41
C ALA A 182 8.96 19.16 -15.59
N GLY A 183 9.37 19.96 -14.60
CA GLY A 183 9.31 21.42 -14.63
C GLY A 183 7.90 22.02 -14.52
N ARG A 184 6.90 21.20 -14.18
CA ARG A 184 5.49 21.60 -14.02
C ARG A 184 5.18 21.86 -12.55
N ALA A 185 4.20 22.72 -12.28
CA ALA A 185 3.70 22.91 -10.92
C ALA A 185 3.13 21.60 -10.36
N ALA A 186 3.49 21.27 -9.11
CA ALA A 186 2.86 20.22 -8.33
C ALA A 186 1.35 20.47 -8.20
N GLN A 187 0.60 19.40 -8.05
CA GLN A 187 -0.85 19.45 -7.82
C GLN A 187 -1.15 18.90 -6.44
N VAL A 188 -1.79 19.71 -5.61
CA VAL A 188 -2.37 19.25 -4.34
C VAL A 188 -3.89 19.29 -4.47
N LEU A 189 -4.54 18.23 -4.00
CA LEU A 189 -5.98 18.07 -4.12
C LEU A 189 -6.69 18.76 -2.94
N ALA A 190 -7.79 19.45 -3.22
CA ALA A 190 -8.68 20.10 -2.26
C ALA A 190 -8.03 21.18 -1.38
N ARG A 191 -7.14 20.85 -0.43
CA ARG A 191 -6.53 21.78 0.52
C ARG A 191 -5.04 21.52 0.68
N ALA A 192 -4.21 22.53 0.42
CA ALA A 192 -2.76 22.41 0.57
C ALA A 192 -2.25 22.57 1.99
N ASP A 193 -3.03 23.20 2.87
CA ASP A 193 -2.64 23.54 4.23
C ASP A 193 -3.26 22.57 5.27
N ALA A 194 -3.95 21.52 4.81
CA ALA A 194 -4.38 20.41 5.66
C ALA A 194 -3.25 19.39 5.79
N LYS A 195 -3.11 18.78 6.98
CA LYS A 195 -2.12 17.73 7.23
C LYS A 195 -2.49 16.46 6.47
N HIS A 196 -1.49 15.76 5.96
CA HIS A 196 -1.65 14.50 5.25
C HIS A 196 -0.48 13.56 5.54
N SER A 197 -0.79 12.44 6.20
CA SER A 197 0.18 11.39 6.49
C SER A 197 0.47 10.58 5.23
N TYR A 198 1.76 10.36 4.93
CA TYR A 198 2.16 9.47 3.84
C TYR A 198 3.07 8.35 4.33
N THR A 199 2.69 7.10 4.06
CA THR A 199 3.49 5.94 4.47
C THR A 199 4.64 5.72 3.48
N TYR A 200 5.86 5.51 3.98
CA TYR A 200 7.02 5.28 3.13
C TYR A 200 7.09 3.82 2.66
N THR A 201 7.16 3.59 1.35
CA THR A 201 7.08 2.22 0.76
C THR A 201 8.18 1.27 1.23
N LEU A 202 9.41 1.75 1.47
CA LEU A 202 10.47 0.89 2.00
C LEU A 202 10.28 0.60 3.51
N ASP A 203 9.57 1.45 4.25
CA ASP A 203 9.16 1.12 5.63
C ASP A 203 8.11 0.01 5.61
N CYS A 204 7.13 0.07 4.70
CA CYS A 204 6.18 -1.04 4.51
C CYS A 204 6.91 -2.36 4.23
N ALA A 205 7.88 -2.34 3.30
CA ALA A 205 8.63 -3.53 2.92
C ALA A 205 9.43 -4.14 4.09
N ARG A 206 10.01 -3.30 4.96
CA ARG A 206 10.71 -3.75 6.18
C ARG A 206 9.78 -4.19 7.30
N ALA A 207 8.60 -3.58 7.39
CA ALA A 207 7.62 -3.83 8.44
C ALA A 207 6.82 -5.13 8.24
N LEU A 208 6.52 -5.50 6.99
CA LEU A 208 5.69 -6.68 6.70
C LEU A 208 6.34 -8.00 7.18
N PRO A 209 7.64 -8.28 6.95
CA PRO A 209 8.28 -9.48 7.49
C PRO A 209 8.33 -9.52 9.02
N LEU A 210 8.45 -8.35 9.69
CA LEU A 210 8.42 -8.27 11.15
C LEU A 210 7.06 -8.70 11.71
N LEU A 211 5.97 -8.28 11.08
CA LEU A 211 4.62 -8.75 11.42
C LEU A 211 4.47 -10.24 11.13
N ALA A 212 4.95 -10.68 9.97
CA ALA A 212 4.80 -12.06 9.55
C ALA A 212 5.50 -13.06 10.51
N GLY A 213 6.66 -12.67 11.04
CA GLY A 213 7.44 -13.47 11.99
C GLY A 213 7.02 -13.37 13.45
N ALA A 214 6.01 -12.55 13.78
CA ALA A 214 5.54 -12.36 15.15
C ALA A 214 4.20 -13.09 15.36
N ASP A 215 4.20 -14.18 16.12
CA ASP A 215 2.99 -14.98 16.35
C ASP A 215 1.86 -14.18 17.02
N ASP A 216 2.21 -13.28 17.93
CA ASP A 216 1.26 -12.38 18.59
C ASP A 216 0.69 -11.32 17.64
N ALA A 217 1.25 -11.10 16.45
CA ALA A 217 0.71 -10.16 15.47
C ALA A 217 -0.53 -10.68 14.73
N TYR A 218 -0.74 -12.00 14.71
CA TYR A 218 -1.87 -12.64 14.04
C TYR A 218 -3.19 -12.46 14.81
N GLY A 219 -4.30 -12.40 14.05
CA GLY A 219 -5.62 -12.06 14.58
C GLY A 219 -5.83 -10.55 14.78
N GLN A 220 -4.88 -9.71 14.37
CA GLN A 220 -4.91 -8.27 14.62
C GLN A 220 -4.86 -7.40 13.36
N VAL A 221 -5.26 -6.15 13.53
CA VAL A 221 -4.98 -5.04 12.61
C VAL A 221 -3.76 -4.29 13.11
N TRP A 222 -2.94 -3.82 12.18
CA TRP A 222 -1.73 -3.01 12.41
C TRP A 222 -1.68 -1.84 11.45
N HIS A 223 -1.35 -0.65 11.93
CA HIS A 223 -0.95 0.50 11.11
C HIS A 223 0.56 0.44 10.86
N LEU A 224 0.97 0.51 9.60
CA LEU A 224 2.36 0.41 9.20
C LEU A 224 3.14 1.70 9.50
N PRO A 225 4.46 1.61 9.79
CA PRO A 225 5.27 2.76 10.19
C PRO A 225 5.10 3.97 9.26
N THR A 226 4.67 5.09 9.83
CA THR A 226 4.43 6.34 9.10
C THR A 226 5.06 7.49 9.86
N ALA A 227 5.83 8.31 9.16
CA ALA A 227 6.59 9.39 9.78
C ALA A 227 5.67 10.45 10.39
N ARG A 228 6.08 10.94 11.57
CA ARG A 228 5.43 12.03 12.31
C ARG A 228 6.40 13.21 12.53
N PRO A 229 5.90 14.46 12.63
CA PRO A 229 4.52 14.87 12.41
C PRO A 229 4.11 14.76 10.93
N PRO A 230 2.80 14.59 10.63
CA PRO A 230 2.31 14.62 9.25
C PRO A 230 2.56 15.99 8.63
N LEU A 231 2.86 16.00 7.33
CA LEU A 231 3.11 17.23 6.58
C LEU A 231 1.82 17.76 5.99
N THR A 232 1.72 19.07 5.80
CA THR A 232 0.78 19.64 4.87
C THR A 232 1.18 19.33 3.43
N GLY A 233 0.22 19.39 2.51
CA GLY A 233 0.51 19.24 1.08
C GLY A 233 1.54 20.27 0.57
N ARG A 234 1.53 21.49 1.14
CA ARG A 234 2.52 22.53 0.86
C ARG A 234 3.92 22.15 1.33
N GLU A 235 4.06 21.73 2.58
CA GLU A 235 5.35 21.30 3.13
C GLU A 235 5.92 20.11 2.36
N PHE A 236 5.10 19.15 1.97
CA PHE A 236 5.54 18.03 1.13
C PHE A 236 6.09 18.51 -0.22
N VAL A 237 5.43 19.47 -0.87
CA VAL A 237 5.87 20.07 -2.13
C VAL A 237 7.18 20.83 -1.96
N ASP A 238 7.34 21.59 -0.87
CA ASP A 238 8.56 22.34 -0.57
C ASP A 238 9.75 21.40 -0.34
N LEU A 239 9.57 20.32 0.43
CA LEU A 239 10.58 19.27 0.62
C LEU A 239 10.95 18.61 -0.72
N ALA A 240 9.95 18.21 -1.51
CA ALA A 240 10.16 17.58 -2.80
C ALA A 240 10.92 18.49 -3.79
N ALA A 241 10.55 19.76 -3.85
CA ALA A 241 11.18 20.75 -4.70
C ALA A 241 12.64 20.99 -4.31
N ARG A 242 12.92 21.07 -3.00
CA ARG A 242 14.28 21.19 -2.46
C ARG A 242 15.16 20.02 -2.87
N GLU A 243 14.71 18.78 -2.65
CA GLU A 243 15.48 17.58 -2.99
C GLU A 243 15.67 17.42 -4.52
N LEU A 244 14.70 17.88 -5.31
CA LEU A 244 14.80 17.92 -6.77
C LEU A 244 15.72 19.04 -7.29
N GLY A 245 15.98 20.09 -6.52
CA GLY A 245 16.73 21.26 -6.94
C GLY A 245 15.94 22.16 -7.90
N VAL A 246 14.61 22.26 -7.71
CA VAL A 246 13.70 23.05 -8.57
C VAL A 246 12.83 23.99 -7.73
N PRO A 247 12.21 25.04 -8.32
CA PRO A 247 11.30 25.91 -7.59
C PRO A 247 10.05 25.17 -7.09
N ALA A 248 9.62 25.47 -5.87
CA ALA A 248 8.40 24.92 -5.26
C ALA A 248 7.12 25.53 -5.87
N ARG A 249 6.80 25.10 -7.10
CA ARG A 249 5.58 25.53 -7.79
C ARG A 249 4.42 24.62 -7.41
N LEU A 250 3.35 25.22 -6.88
CA LEU A 250 2.17 24.51 -6.41
C LEU A 250 0.90 25.05 -7.08
N THR A 251 -0.02 24.14 -7.41
CA THR A 251 -1.41 24.44 -7.75
C THR A 251 -2.33 23.62 -6.87
N VAL A 252 -3.37 24.26 -6.32
CA VAL A 252 -4.42 23.57 -5.57
C VAL A 252 -5.56 23.28 -6.52
N THR A 253 -5.96 22.02 -6.64
CA THR A 253 -7.11 21.62 -7.46
C THR A 253 -8.35 21.55 -6.56
N PRO A 254 -9.28 22.52 -6.66
CA PRO A 254 -10.46 22.56 -5.80
C PRO A 254 -11.41 21.39 -6.11
N ARG A 255 -12.22 21.02 -5.12
CA ARG A 255 -13.21 19.94 -5.22
C ARG A 255 -14.15 20.05 -6.41
N TRP A 256 -14.64 21.25 -6.71
CA TRP A 256 -15.57 21.46 -7.82
C TRP A 256 -14.91 21.14 -9.18
N THR A 257 -13.62 21.44 -9.34
CA THR A 257 -12.86 21.17 -10.56
C THR A 257 -12.69 19.67 -10.77
N VAL A 258 -12.33 18.92 -9.72
CA VAL A 258 -12.23 17.45 -9.78
C VAL A 258 -13.58 16.82 -10.14
N ARG A 259 -14.68 17.31 -9.54
CA ARG A 259 -16.03 16.81 -9.80
C ARG A 259 -16.51 17.10 -11.22
N ALA A 260 -16.31 18.33 -11.70
CA ALA A 260 -16.67 18.71 -13.07
C ALA A 260 -15.90 17.88 -14.10
N ALA A 261 -14.59 17.72 -13.90
CA ALA A 261 -13.75 16.90 -14.79
C ALA A 261 -14.09 15.40 -14.71
N GLY A 262 -14.56 14.92 -13.56
CA GLY A 262 -15.03 13.54 -13.36
C GLY A 262 -16.30 13.18 -14.15
N VAL A 263 -17.02 14.15 -14.73
CA VAL A 263 -18.12 13.86 -15.66
C VAL A 263 -17.57 13.25 -16.96
N PHE A 264 -16.47 13.80 -17.46
CA PHE A 264 -15.90 13.44 -18.76
C PHE A 264 -14.74 12.43 -18.65
N ASN A 265 -14.12 12.29 -17.48
CA ASN A 265 -12.97 11.42 -17.26
C ASN A 265 -13.21 10.45 -16.10
N THR A 266 -13.20 9.14 -16.39
CA THR A 266 -13.43 8.09 -15.38
C THR A 266 -12.39 8.12 -14.27
N LEU A 267 -11.10 8.29 -14.56
CA LEU A 267 -10.06 8.37 -13.52
C LEU A 267 -10.31 9.53 -12.56
N LEU A 268 -10.67 10.72 -13.06
CA LEU A 268 -10.96 11.89 -12.21
C LEU A 268 -12.25 11.70 -11.39
N ARG A 269 -13.21 10.93 -11.89
CA ARG A 269 -14.39 10.53 -11.10
C ARG A 269 -14.00 9.67 -9.91
N GLU A 270 -13.10 8.71 -10.14
CA GLU A 270 -12.62 7.79 -9.12
C GLU A 270 -11.73 8.51 -8.08
N VAL A 271 -10.97 9.53 -8.49
CA VAL A 271 -10.26 10.46 -7.59
C VAL A 271 -11.25 11.33 -6.81
N GLY A 272 -12.26 11.89 -7.47
CA GLY A 272 -13.28 12.75 -6.85
C GLY A 272 -14.09 12.03 -5.77
N GLU A 273 -14.28 10.72 -5.89
CA GLU A 273 -14.88 9.87 -4.85
C GLU A 273 -14.04 9.84 -3.56
N MET A 274 -12.71 9.79 -3.69
CA MET A 274 -11.78 9.65 -2.57
C MET A 274 -11.24 11.00 -2.06
N LEU A 275 -11.71 12.11 -2.65
CA LEU A 275 -11.26 13.45 -2.33
C LEU A 275 -11.48 13.85 -0.87
N TYR A 276 -12.42 13.20 -0.17
CA TYR A 276 -12.68 13.46 1.25
C TYR A 276 -11.41 13.32 2.12
N GLN A 277 -10.45 12.48 1.71
CA GLN A 277 -9.17 12.31 2.41
C GLN A 277 -8.29 13.57 2.37
N ASN A 278 -8.56 14.51 1.46
CA ASN A 278 -7.78 15.73 1.25
C ASN A 278 -8.58 16.99 1.68
N GLU A 279 -9.79 16.83 2.22
CA GLU A 279 -10.69 17.94 2.58
C GLU A 279 -10.47 18.46 4.01
N GLY A 280 -9.75 17.70 4.84
CA GLY A 280 -9.37 18.01 6.20
C GLY A 280 -8.08 17.27 6.58
N ASP A 281 -7.70 17.32 7.84
CA ASP A 281 -6.50 16.66 8.33
C ASP A 281 -6.64 15.13 8.21
N TYR A 282 -5.62 14.51 7.62
CA TYR A 282 -5.50 13.08 7.42
C TYR A 282 -4.29 12.60 8.23
N GLU A 283 -4.54 12.31 9.50
CA GLU A 283 -3.54 11.88 10.47
C GLU A 283 -3.62 10.36 10.67
N PHE A 284 -2.48 9.67 10.55
CA PHE A 284 -2.38 8.21 10.62
C PHE A 284 -1.37 7.84 11.70
N ASP A 285 -1.80 7.08 12.70
CA ASP A 285 -1.01 6.75 13.89
C ASP A 285 -0.51 5.30 13.84
N SER A 286 0.80 5.13 13.70
CA SER A 286 1.48 3.84 13.71
C SER A 286 2.17 3.49 15.03
N ALA A 287 1.87 4.20 16.13
CA ALA A 287 2.55 4.03 17.42
C ALA A 287 2.47 2.59 17.96
N LYS A 288 1.37 1.86 17.68
CA LYS A 288 1.20 0.45 18.05
C LYS A 288 2.32 -0.41 17.46
N PHE A 289 2.58 -0.28 16.16
CA PHE A 289 3.66 -1.00 15.48
C PHE A 289 5.03 -0.53 15.98
N GLU A 290 5.24 0.80 15.99
CA GLU A 290 6.54 1.40 16.36
C GLU A 290 6.99 0.94 17.75
N THR A 291 6.06 0.90 18.71
CA THR A 291 6.33 0.45 20.07
C THR A 291 6.61 -1.05 20.12
N ARG A 292 5.79 -1.88 19.45
CA ARG A 292 5.93 -3.34 19.50
C ARG A 292 7.23 -3.84 18.87
N PHE A 293 7.72 -3.17 17.84
CA PHE A 293 8.90 -3.59 17.06
C PHE A 293 10.12 -2.70 17.26
N ALA A 294 10.06 -1.70 18.16
CA ALA A 294 11.09 -0.68 18.34
C ALA A 294 11.54 -0.06 16.99
N PHE A 295 10.57 0.17 16.10
CA PHE A 295 10.80 0.62 14.74
C PHE A 295 10.59 2.13 14.65
N ALA A 296 11.60 2.87 14.18
CA ALA A 296 11.49 4.29 13.89
C ALA A 296 11.14 4.49 12.40
N PRO A 297 9.98 5.10 12.06
CA PRO A 297 9.65 5.42 10.68
C PRO A 297 10.71 6.32 10.04
N THR A 298 10.97 6.11 8.75
CA THR A 298 11.91 6.94 7.99
C THR A 298 11.36 8.37 7.87
N PRO A 299 12.10 9.40 8.33
CA PRO A 299 11.63 10.79 8.23
C PRO A 299 11.33 11.20 6.79
N TYR A 300 10.32 12.07 6.60
CA TYR A 300 9.87 12.48 5.26
C TYR A 300 10.99 12.98 4.35
N GLU A 301 11.89 13.81 4.88
CA GLU A 301 13.02 14.32 4.11
C GLU A 301 13.92 13.19 3.57
N ALA A 302 14.26 12.22 4.41
CA ALA A 302 15.08 11.07 4.01
C ALA A 302 14.35 10.19 2.96
N GLY A 303 13.06 9.93 3.17
CA GLY A 303 12.24 9.17 2.24
C GLY A 303 12.11 9.86 0.87
N ILE A 304 11.88 11.18 0.86
CA ILE A 304 11.79 11.99 -0.37
C ILE A 304 13.14 11.98 -1.10
N ARG A 305 14.25 12.20 -0.39
CA ARG A 305 15.61 12.16 -0.95
C ARG A 305 15.90 10.83 -1.66
N GLN A 306 15.62 9.71 -0.99
CA GLN A 306 15.80 8.37 -1.56
C GLN A 306 14.91 8.15 -2.79
N THR A 307 13.68 8.68 -2.78
CA THR A 307 12.77 8.65 -3.93
C THR A 307 13.35 9.42 -5.12
N VAL A 308 13.83 10.64 -4.90
CA VAL A 308 14.43 11.48 -5.94
C VAL A 308 15.68 10.83 -6.52
N ALA A 309 16.55 10.25 -5.67
CA ALA A 309 17.73 9.52 -6.12
C ALA A 309 17.37 8.36 -7.06
N ARG A 310 16.34 7.58 -6.70
CA ARG A 310 15.83 6.48 -7.54
C ARG A 310 15.25 6.95 -8.87
N MET A 311 14.52 8.07 -8.87
CA MET A 311 13.97 8.67 -10.09
C MET A 311 15.08 9.11 -11.04
N ARG A 312 16.15 9.73 -10.52
CA ARG A 312 17.33 10.12 -11.31
C ARG A 312 18.06 8.90 -11.88
N GLY A 313 18.24 7.84 -11.08
CA GLY A 313 18.85 6.59 -11.54
C GLY A 313 18.06 5.89 -12.66
N ALA A 314 16.73 5.80 -12.54
CA ALA A 314 15.87 5.24 -13.59
C ALA A 314 15.96 6.01 -14.91
N ALA A 315 16.04 7.34 -14.85
CA ALA A 315 16.14 8.17 -16.06
C ALA A 315 17.47 7.98 -16.82
N GLN A 316 18.53 7.52 -16.15
CA GLN A 316 19.83 7.26 -16.75
C GLN A 316 19.90 5.88 -17.43
N THR A 317 19.18 4.88 -16.93
CA THR A 317 19.14 3.53 -17.52
C THR A 317 18.29 3.44 -18.80
N HIS A 318 17.46 4.46 -19.07
CA HIS A 318 16.57 4.53 -20.24
C HIS A 318 17.04 5.53 -21.32
N ARG A 319 18.27 6.03 -21.23
CA ARG A 319 18.97 6.77 -22.29
C ARG A 319 20.02 5.88 -22.91
#